data_AF-A0A0S8EZF6-F1
#
_entry.id   AF-A0A0S8EZF6-F1
#
_cell.length_a   1.000
_cell.length_b   1.000
_cell.length_c   1.000
_cell.angle_alpha   90.00
_cell.angle_beta   90.00
_cell.angle_gamma   90.00
#
_symmetry.space_group_name_H-M   'P 1'
#
loop_
_entity.id
_entity.type
_entity.pdbx_description
1 polymer ?
#
loop_
_entity_poly.entity_id
_entity_poly.type
_entity_poly.pdbx_seq_one_letter_code
_entity_poly.pdbx_strand_id
1 'polypeptide(L)'
;MENESPAAATDSSAQLSEDAVRFSTAVIQALNDDAKEPPASNSYSHQRLLGPRKRLGEPQVLLESTDTHSLLASTDCSGWLSFVLNTVSPLHHAVLHAQRGRDEHNRVYSEDFALRERRRPWPRAFVVAQYLRSGDAAATGFKVVTSFEDLRAGDIGAYAMGRYAKPSDDSRPKPRDTGHVFIVAGSPTVVDPATKGYDGRGTLAKDAAKVIGVPVVDSSATRHFDPDSRKNEDGRYDLPKVRPHSRAEPGGVGTGTIWFALSEEGRVLQRRVGPQQKYRPVLARAARLSGNIALDDVILDDGGTLLVRVFDNSPSEFAGVSYGDSPVHLTGEGGLRLGSGRLVLNGNNDFSGGVTVQSADLIVASPTGLGTGDVVVRGGSMTLHEPAISESAALSVAEDVAEGAIRLDFKGRNVVRVLQIGDTMHRCGTWGGPHSRAMFVDPVFSGRGILELSAKPLESCSSAPKRSPGRRARGRTTSELHASRR
;
A
#
# COMPACT_ATOMS: atom_id res chain seq x y z
N MET A 1 6.22 -41.85 16.55
CA MET A 1 6.34 -40.75 15.57
C MET A 1 4.93 -40.24 15.37
N GLU A 2 4.57 -39.22 16.15
CA GLU A 2 3.30 -38.52 15.98
C GLU A 2 3.43 -37.60 14.78
N ASN A 3 2.37 -37.49 14.00
CA ASN A 3 2.31 -36.61 12.84
C ASN A 3 2.04 -35.20 13.37
N GLU A 4 3.05 -34.33 13.36
CA GLU A 4 2.80 -32.89 13.59
C GLU A 4 1.93 -32.38 12.45
N SER A 5 0.68 -32.03 12.75
CA SER A 5 -0.15 -31.24 11.85
C SER A 5 0.59 -29.94 11.49
N PRO A 6 0.54 -29.48 10.23
CA PRO A 6 1.14 -28.20 9.88
C PRO A 6 0.52 -27.12 10.77
N ALA A 7 1.38 -26.34 11.43
CA ALA A 7 0.94 -25.27 12.32
C ALA A 7 -0.01 -24.35 11.55
N ALA A 8 -1.23 -24.19 12.06
CA ALA A 8 -2.22 -23.33 11.44
C ALA A 8 -1.63 -21.92 11.30
N ALA A 9 -1.56 -21.42 10.06
CA ALA A 9 -1.02 -20.09 9.78
C ALA A 9 -1.77 -19.08 10.64
N THR A 10 -1.04 -18.39 11.53
CA THR A 10 -1.63 -17.42 12.45
C THR A 10 -2.14 -16.22 11.68
N ASP A 11 -3.46 -16.10 11.58
CA ASP A 11 -4.15 -14.99 10.93
C ASP A 11 -3.70 -13.65 11.52
N SER A 12 -3.00 -12.85 10.72
CA SER A 12 -2.48 -11.54 11.12
C SER A 12 -3.57 -10.48 11.32
N SER A 13 -4.84 -10.75 11.00
CA SER A 13 -5.96 -9.82 11.20
C SER A 13 -5.98 -9.19 12.60
N ALA A 14 -5.63 -9.95 13.64
CA ALA A 14 -5.55 -9.45 15.01
C ALA A 14 -4.38 -8.46 15.21
N GLN A 15 -3.19 -8.82 14.75
CA GLN A 15 -1.99 -7.97 14.83
C GLN A 15 -2.16 -6.68 14.00
N LEU A 16 -2.65 -6.80 12.75
CA LEU A 16 -2.98 -5.68 11.88
C LEU A 16 -3.98 -4.71 12.52
N SER A 17 -4.98 -5.25 13.25
CA SER A 17 -5.97 -4.44 13.98
C SER A 17 -5.33 -3.69 15.15
N GLU A 18 -4.45 -4.35 15.91
CA GLU A 18 -3.74 -3.75 17.03
C GLU A 18 -2.74 -2.67 16.55
N ASP A 19 -1.92 -3.00 15.55
CA ASP A 19 -0.91 -2.10 14.97
C ASP A 19 -1.56 -0.84 14.39
N ALA A 20 -2.68 -0.97 13.67
CA ALA A 20 -3.43 0.16 13.13
C ALA A 20 -3.90 1.15 14.22
N VAL A 21 -4.43 0.65 15.34
CA VAL A 21 -4.87 1.50 16.46
C VAL A 21 -3.69 2.06 17.22
N ARG A 22 -2.68 1.23 17.52
CA ARG A 22 -1.49 1.60 18.29
C ARG A 22 -0.70 2.71 17.56
N PHE A 23 -0.37 2.50 16.29
CA PHE A 23 0.32 3.49 15.46
C PHE A 23 -0.48 4.78 15.34
N SER A 24 -1.76 4.68 14.95
CA SER A 24 -2.60 5.87 14.73
C SER A 24 -2.77 6.68 16.01
N THR A 25 -2.98 6.03 17.16
CA THR A 25 -3.09 6.71 18.47
C THR A 25 -1.77 7.35 18.88
N ALA A 26 -0.65 6.64 18.76
CA ALA A 26 0.66 7.15 19.16
C ALA A 26 1.07 8.37 18.33
N VAL A 27 0.84 8.36 17.01
CA VAL A 27 1.15 9.50 16.13
C VAL A 27 0.25 10.69 16.45
N ILE A 28 -1.06 10.49 16.66
CA ILE A 28 -1.97 11.60 17.03
C ILE A 28 -1.62 12.18 18.41
N GLN A 29 -1.23 11.34 19.37
CA GLN A 29 -0.77 11.83 20.67
C GLN A 29 0.50 12.67 20.52
N ALA A 30 1.51 12.18 19.81
CA ALA A 30 2.77 12.90 19.59
C ALA A 30 2.53 14.26 18.90
N LEU A 31 1.68 14.30 17.87
CA LEU A 31 1.27 15.55 17.19
C LEU A 31 0.49 16.53 18.10
N ASN A 32 -0.20 16.03 19.13
CA ASN A 32 -1.02 16.85 20.04
C ASN A 32 -0.26 17.33 21.29
N ASP A 33 0.71 16.57 21.78
CA ASP A 33 1.52 16.97 22.93
C ASP A 33 2.52 18.07 22.55
N ASP A 34 3.13 17.97 21.37
CA ASP A 34 3.99 18.99 20.76
C ASP A 34 3.23 20.32 20.49
N ALA A 35 1.94 20.24 20.14
CA ALA A 35 1.08 21.40 19.98
C ALA A 35 0.80 22.19 21.28
N LYS A 36 1.17 21.65 22.46
CA LYS A 36 1.04 22.33 23.77
C LYS A 36 2.30 23.09 24.17
N GLU A 37 3.48 22.70 23.68
CA GLU A 37 4.77 23.33 23.95
C GLU A 37 5.43 23.83 22.65
N PRO A 38 4.94 24.94 22.06
CA PRO A 38 5.50 25.44 20.80
C PRO A 38 6.98 25.85 20.98
N PRO A 39 7.91 25.36 20.13
CA PRO A 39 9.32 25.75 20.22
C PRO A 39 9.52 27.25 19.98
N ALA A 40 10.48 27.84 20.69
CA ALA A 40 10.62 29.29 20.82
C ALA A 40 10.95 30.04 19.51
N SER A 41 11.37 29.35 18.44
CA SER A 41 11.78 29.94 17.17
C SER A 41 10.90 29.50 16.00
N ASN A 42 10.08 30.44 15.51
CA ASN A 42 9.30 30.31 14.29
C ASN A 42 10.19 30.17 13.03
N SER A 43 10.60 28.96 12.64
CA SER A 43 11.26 28.73 11.33
C SER A 43 10.43 27.79 10.46
N TYR A 44 10.41 28.08 9.16
CA TYR A 44 9.61 27.34 8.18
C TYR A 44 10.47 27.07 6.94
N SER A 45 10.63 25.80 6.56
CA SER A 45 11.55 25.37 5.49
C SER A 45 10.84 24.48 4.46
N HIS A 46 9.76 24.98 3.86
CA HIS A 46 9.05 24.25 2.80
C HIS A 46 9.80 24.23 1.45
N GLN A 47 10.90 24.98 1.31
CA GLN A 47 11.59 25.20 0.03
C GLN A 47 12.94 24.47 -0.13
N ARG A 48 13.42 23.76 0.91
CA ARG A 48 14.74 23.10 0.89
C ARG A 48 14.70 21.58 0.72
N LEU A 49 13.58 20.93 1.06
CA LEU A 49 13.38 19.47 0.89
C LEU A 49 12.85 19.08 -0.49
N LEU A 50 12.13 19.97 -1.17
CA LEU A 50 11.63 19.74 -2.52
C LEU A 50 12.49 20.52 -3.52
N GLY A 51 13.57 19.87 -3.97
CA GLY A 51 14.25 20.27 -5.21
C GLY A 51 13.27 20.29 -6.39
N PRO A 52 13.58 20.98 -7.51
CA PRO A 52 12.61 21.40 -8.54
C PRO A 52 11.95 20.29 -9.38
N ARG A 53 11.94 19.03 -8.92
CA ARG A 53 11.44 17.84 -9.64
C ARG A 53 10.71 16.77 -8.79
N LYS A 54 10.48 16.94 -7.48
CA LYS A 54 9.78 15.91 -6.64
C LYS A 54 8.27 16.16 -6.47
N ARG A 55 7.56 15.09 -6.06
CA ARG A 55 6.17 14.76 -6.46
C ARG A 55 5.08 15.58 -5.76
N LEU A 56 4.07 15.97 -6.53
CA LEU A 56 2.80 16.52 -6.04
C LEU A 56 1.91 15.36 -5.55
N GLY A 57 1.60 15.30 -4.25
CA GLY A 57 0.49 14.48 -3.72
C GLY A 57 0.85 13.15 -3.02
N GLU A 58 1.77 13.17 -2.05
CA GLU A 58 1.90 12.11 -1.02
C GLU A 58 1.53 12.71 0.35
N PRO A 59 0.85 11.98 1.26
CA PRO A 59 0.37 12.53 2.53
C PRO A 59 1.55 12.93 3.42
N GLN A 60 1.73 14.22 3.64
CA GLN A 60 2.86 14.75 4.40
C GLN A 60 2.61 14.61 5.90
N VAL A 61 3.08 13.50 6.48
CA VAL A 61 3.20 13.30 7.92
C VAL A 61 4.68 13.12 8.20
N LEU A 62 5.32 14.14 8.77
CA LEU A 62 6.74 14.13 9.10
C LEU A 62 6.90 13.75 10.58
N LEU A 63 7.43 12.55 10.81
CA LEU A 63 7.62 11.98 12.16
C LEU A 63 9.01 12.23 12.75
N GLU A 64 9.90 12.86 11.99
CA GLU A 64 11.25 13.23 12.43
C GLU A 64 11.37 14.75 12.58
N SER A 65 11.84 15.20 13.74
CA SER A 65 12.17 16.61 13.98
C SER A 65 13.43 16.98 13.20
N THR A 66 13.26 17.61 12.04
CA THR A 66 14.38 18.24 11.34
C THR A 66 14.79 19.50 12.11
N ASP A 67 15.85 19.35 12.90
CA ASP A 67 16.66 20.42 13.48
C ASP A 67 15.84 21.50 14.23
N THR A 68 15.30 21.12 15.40
CA THR A 68 14.61 21.96 16.41
C THR A 68 13.13 22.31 16.16
N HIS A 69 12.41 21.52 15.34
CA HIS A 69 11.01 21.79 14.99
C HIS A 69 10.03 20.69 15.39
N SER A 70 8.79 21.09 15.67
CA SER A 70 7.68 20.20 15.99
C SER A 70 7.35 19.21 14.87
N LEU A 71 6.75 18.08 15.24
CA LEU A 71 6.09 17.13 14.35
C LEU A 71 4.97 17.81 13.54
N LEU A 72 4.84 17.45 12.26
CA LEU A 72 3.88 18.07 11.35
C LEU A 72 3.07 17.05 10.57
N ALA A 73 1.76 17.26 10.52
CA ALA A 73 0.86 16.57 9.60
C ALA A 73 0.14 17.60 8.70
N SER A 74 0.01 17.29 7.41
CA SER A 74 -0.72 18.07 6.42
C SER A 74 -1.49 17.12 5.52
N THR A 75 -2.59 16.58 6.04
CA THR A 75 -3.35 15.50 5.39
C THR A 75 -4.82 15.48 5.80
N ASP A 76 -5.73 15.23 4.85
CA ASP A 76 -7.15 14.98 5.15
C ASP A 76 -7.35 13.56 5.72
N CYS A 77 -8.58 13.21 6.10
CA CYS A 77 -8.86 11.88 6.67
C CYS A 77 -8.51 10.72 5.72
N SER A 78 -8.62 10.93 4.40
CA SER A 78 -8.31 9.91 3.39
C SER A 78 -6.81 9.72 3.20
N GLY A 79 -6.05 10.82 3.26
CA GLY A 79 -4.59 10.80 3.30
C GLY A 79 -4.04 10.26 4.62
N TRP A 80 -4.74 10.46 5.74
CA TRP A 80 -4.42 9.85 7.04
C TRP A 80 -4.59 8.33 7.03
N LEU A 81 -5.74 7.83 6.58
CA LEU A 81 -5.96 6.39 6.43
C LEU A 81 -4.92 5.80 5.47
N SER A 82 -4.60 6.51 4.38
CA SER A 82 -3.52 6.10 3.48
C SER A 82 -2.18 6.00 4.19
N PHE A 83 -1.79 7.01 4.99
CA PHE A 83 -0.54 7.01 5.73
C PHE A 83 -0.45 5.87 6.76
N VAL A 84 -1.51 5.66 7.56
CA VAL A 84 -1.55 4.59 8.56
C VAL A 84 -1.49 3.22 7.88
N LEU A 85 -2.35 2.96 6.88
CA LEU A 85 -2.32 1.67 6.18
C LEU A 85 -1.01 1.46 5.43
N ASN A 86 -0.42 2.48 4.81
CA ASN A 86 0.87 2.34 4.14
C ASN A 86 2.02 2.02 5.10
N THR A 87 1.88 2.39 6.37
CA THR A 87 2.86 2.06 7.42
C THR A 87 2.61 0.67 8.02
N VAL A 88 1.37 0.35 8.44
CA VAL A 88 1.07 -0.91 9.15
C VAL A 88 0.84 -2.09 8.21
N SER A 89 0.36 -1.85 6.99
CA SER A 89 0.10 -2.89 5.98
C SER A 89 0.08 -2.34 4.54
N PRO A 90 1.27 -2.12 3.94
CA PRO A 90 1.41 -1.60 2.57
C PRO A 90 0.52 -2.27 1.51
N LEU A 91 0.26 -3.57 1.66
CA LEU A 91 -0.55 -4.36 0.73
C LEU A 91 -2.03 -3.96 0.78
N HIS A 92 -2.61 -3.81 1.98
CA HIS A 92 -3.99 -3.29 2.14
C HIS A 92 -4.12 -1.85 1.63
N HIS A 93 -3.08 -1.03 1.80
CA HIS A 93 -3.05 0.31 1.20
C HIS A 93 -3.06 0.26 -0.33
N ALA A 94 -2.23 -0.59 -0.94
CA ALA A 94 -2.17 -0.77 -2.39
C ALA A 94 -3.52 -1.22 -2.96
N VAL A 95 -4.22 -2.15 -2.29
CA VAL A 95 -5.57 -2.59 -2.67
C VAL A 95 -6.57 -1.44 -2.72
N LEU A 96 -6.66 -0.61 -1.65
CA LEU A 96 -7.54 0.56 -1.65
C LEU A 96 -7.12 1.61 -2.69
N HIS A 97 -5.81 1.74 -2.94
CA HIS A 97 -5.28 2.66 -3.93
C HIS A 97 -5.66 2.25 -5.36
N ALA A 98 -5.65 0.95 -5.68
CA ALA A 98 -6.03 0.41 -6.98
C ALA A 98 -7.48 0.77 -7.36
N GLN A 99 -8.40 0.81 -6.39
CA GLN A 99 -9.81 1.15 -6.62
C GLN A 99 -10.04 2.51 -7.28
N ARG A 100 -9.09 3.44 -7.13
CA ARG A 100 -9.09 4.75 -7.80
C ARG A 100 -9.04 4.65 -9.33
N GLY A 101 -8.53 3.54 -9.85
CA GLY A 101 -8.44 3.25 -11.29
C GLY A 101 -9.80 2.95 -11.92
N ARG A 102 -10.72 2.30 -11.19
CA ARG A 102 -11.99 1.80 -11.74
C ARG A 102 -12.84 2.89 -12.40
N ASP A 103 -13.48 2.54 -13.52
CA ASP A 103 -14.22 3.49 -14.35
C ASP A 103 -15.42 4.11 -13.64
N GLU A 104 -16.08 3.35 -12.77
CA GLU A 104 -17.14 3.82 -11.87
C GLU A 104 -16.70 5.01 -11.00
N HIS A 105 -15.43 5.05 -10.56
CA HIS A 105 -14.84 6.15 -9.80
C HIS A 105 -14.29 7.28 -10.68
N ASN A 106 -14.34 7.15 -12.00
CA ASN A 106 -13.81 8.13 -12.97
C ASN A 106 -14.87 8.75 -13.89
N ARG A 107 -16.10 8.21 -13.86
CA ARG A 107 -17.24 8.66 -14.65
C ARG A 107 -17.60 10.15 -14.45
N VAL A 108 -18.03 10.77 -15.56
CA VAL A 108 -18.73 12.06 -15.62
C VAL A 108 -20.23 11.78 -15.62
N TYR A 109 -21.00 12.49 -14.79
CA TYR A 109 -22.45 12.30 -14.65
C TYR A 109 -23.25 13.50 -15.16
N SER A 110 -22.71 14.71 -15.00
CA SER A 110 -23.22 15.97 -15.54
C SER A 110 -22.06 16.93 -15.78
N GLU A 111 -22.30 18.06 -16.44
CA GLU A 111 -21.30 19.13 -16.62
C GLU A 111 -20.67 19.57 -15.29
N ASP A 112 -21.49 19.61 -14.22
CA ASP A 112 -21.09 20.05 -12.91
C ASP A 112 -20.63 18.92 -11.96
N PHE A 113 -20.85 17.64 -12.29
CA PHE A 113 -20.55 16.51 -11.40
C PHE A 113 -19.80 15.36 -12.11
N ALA A 114 -18.54 15.18 -11.71
CA ALA A 114 -17.67 14.09 -12.14
C ALA A 114 -16.77 13.64 -10.98
N LEU A 115 -16.45 12.35 -10.92
CA LEU A 115 -15.66 11.79 -9.83
C LEU A 115 -14.15 11.95 -10.07
N ARG A 116 -13.66 11.54 -11.25
CA ARG A 116 -12.26 11.71 -11.73
C ARG A 116 -11.19 11.22 -10.74
N GLU A 117 -11.41 10.08 -10.08
CA GLU A 117 -10.55 9.63 -8.98
C GLU A 117 -9.09 9.34 -9.38
N ARG A 118 -8.79 8.95 -10.63
CA ARG A 118 -7.41 8.83 -11.15
C ARG A 118 -6.58 10.11 -11.00
N ARG A 119 -7.23 11.29 -10.94
CA ARG A 119 -6.57 12.61 -10.74
C ARG A 119 -6.29 12.97 -9.27
N ARG A 120 -6.75 12.15 -8.31
CA ARG A 120 -6.50 12.36 -6.88
C ARG A 120 -5.18 11.70 -6.47
N PRO A 121 -4.66 12.00 -5.27
CA PRO A 121 -3.46 11.31 -4.77
C PRO A 121 -3.78 10.02 -3.98
N TRP A 122 -4.90 9.98 -3.25
CA TRP A 122 -5.34 8.84 -2.42
C TRP A 122 -6.85 8.59 -2.56
N PRO A 123 -7.35 7.38 -2.24
CA PRO A 123 -8.76 7.05 -2.40
C PRO A 123 -9.61 7.86 -1.42
N ARG A 124 -10.44 8.77 -1.94
CA ARG A 124 -11.37 9.56 -1.12
C ARG A 124 -12.40 8.65 -0.44
N ALA A 125 -12.97 9.13 0.66
CA ALA A 125 -13.91 8.37 1.50
C ALA A 125 -15.04 7.66 0.76
N PHE A 126 -15.58 8.22 -0.33
CA PHE A 126 -16.62 7.54 -1.10
C PHE A 126 -16.11 6.31 -1.87
N VAL A 127 -14.85 6.31 -2.32
CA VAL A 127 -14.21 5.15 -2.96
C VAL A 127 -14.11 4.01 -1.96
N VAL A 128 -13.59 4.31 -0.76
CA VAL A 128 -13.48 3.34 0.33
C VAL A 128 -14.88 2.83 0.73
N ALA A 129 -15.86 3.72 0.93
CA ALA A 129 -17.22 3.32 1.32
C ALA A 129 -17.97 2.51 0.24
N GLN A 130 -17.70 2.75 -1.06
CA GLN A 130 -18.28 1.96 -2.16
C GLN A 130 -17.56 0.62 -2.32
N TYR A 131 -16.23 0.60 -2.22
CA TYR A 131 -15.44 -0.62 -2.30
C TYR A 131 -15.70 -1.57 -1.13
N LEU A 132 -15.76 -1.09 0.12
CA LEU A 132 -16.16 -1.88 1.29
C LEU A 132 -17.65 -2.34 1.26
N ARG A 133 -18.40 -2.00 0.20
CA ARG A 133 -19.74 -2.55 -0.11
C ARG A 133 -19.70 -3.62 -1.20
N SER A 134 -18.62 -3.72 -1.97
CA SER A 134 -18.46 -4.71 -3.04
C SER A 134 -18.39 -6.13 -2.47
N GLY A 135 -18.69 -7.14 -3.29
CA GLY A 135 -18.39 -8.54 -2.93
C GLY A 135 -16.87 -8.78 -2.88
N ASP A 136 -16.15 -8.11 -3.79
CA ASP A 136 -14.70 -8.23 -4.00
C ASP A 136 -13.88 -7.96 -2.73
N ALA A 137 -14.30 -6.98 -1.91
CA ALA A 137 -13.60 -6.56 -0.69
C ALA A 137 -13.24 -7.72 0.25
N ALA A 138 -14.12 -8.72 0.40
CA ALA A 138 -13.89 -9.84 1.32
C ALA A 138 -12.77 -10.78 0.86
N ALA A 139 -12.57 -10.96 -0.45
CA ALA A 139 -11.49 -11.76 -1.01
C ALA A 139 -10.14 -11.00 -1.01
N THR A 140 -10.20 -9.67 -1.00
CA THR A 140 -9.06 -8.77 -1.24
C THR A 140 -8.62 -8.03 0.02
N GLY A 141 -8.68 -8.68 1.19
CA GLY A 141 -8.15 -8.13 2.45
C GLY A 141 -9.14 -7.40 3.36
N PHE A 142 -10.42 -7.27 3.01
CA PHE A 142 -11.38 -6.45 3.76
C PHE A 142 -12.64 -7.22 4.15
N LYS A 143 -12.59 -7.88 5.31
CA LYS A 143 -13.73 -8.60 5.88
C LYS A 143 -14.82 -7.62 6.34
N VAL A 144 -15.86 -7.47 5.53
CA VAL A 144 -16.95 -6.50 5.74
C VAL A 144 -17.63 -6.70 7.10
N VAL A 145 -17.80 -5.60 7.83
CA VAL A 145 -18.58 -5.53 9.07
C VAL A 145 -20.00 -5.08 8.72
N THR A 146 -20.97 -5.98 8.88
CA THR A 146 -22.35 -5.82 8.37
C THR A 146 -23.23 -4.92 9.24
N SER A 147 -23.15 -5.08 10.57
CA SER A 147 -23.74 -4.18 11.56
C SER A 147 -22.67 -3.31 12.19
N PHE A 148 -22.92 -2.00 12.32
CA PHE A 148 -21.99 -1.11 13.02
C PHE A 148 -21.96 -1.34 14.53
N GLU A 149 -22.83 -2.18 15.09
CA GLU A 149 -22.74 -2.65 16.48
C GLU A 149 -21.58 -3.66 16.68
N ASP A 150 -21.16 -4.35 15.61
CA ASP A 150 -20.11 -5.39 15.64
C ASP A 150 -18.68 -4.83 15.46
N LEU A 151 -18.54 -3.50 15.35
CA LEU A 151 -17.25 -2.84 15.18
C LEU A 151 -16.32 -3.08 16.37
N ARG A 152 -15.02 -3.15 16.08
CA ARG A 152 -13.96 -3.37 17.07
C ARG A 152 -12.76 -2.49 16.76
N ALA A 153 -11.87 -2.34 17.74
CA ALA A 153 -10.57 -1.71 17.55
C ALA A 153 -9.85 -2.30 16.31
N GLY A 154 -9.37 -1.43 15.42
CA GLY A 154 -8.65 -1.80 14.20
C GLY A 154 -9.51 -1.96 12.95
N ASP A 155 -10.84 -1.99 13.08
CA ASP A 155 -11.73 -1.92 11.91
C ASP A 155 -11.59 -0.56 11.22
N ILE A 156 -11.52 -0.54 9.89
CA ILE A 156 -11.58 0.70 9.12
C ILE A 156 -13.02 1.03 8.77
N GLY A 157 -13.40 2.30 8.89
CA GLY A 157 -14.73 2.79 8.55
C GLY A 157 -14.68 3.91 7.53
N ALA A 158 -15.69 3.96 6.67
CA ALA A 158 -15.85 4.99 5.65
C ALA A 158 -17.33 5.33 5.46
N TYR A 159 -17.65 6.61 5.24
CA TYR A 159 -18.98 7.00 4.78
C TYR A 159 -18.93 8.00 3.63
N ALA A 160 -19.92 7.96 2.77
CA ALA A 160 -20.14 8.89 1.65
C ALA A 160 -21.42 9.72 1.86
N MET A 161 -21.47 10.92 1.25
CA MET A 161 -22.60 11.85 1.42
C MET A 161 -23.22 12.32 0.09
N GLY A 162 -24.53 12.62 0.10
CA GLY A 162 -25.24 13.21 -1.05
C GLY A 162 -25.04 12.41 -2.35
N ARG A 163 -24.70 13.10 -3.45
CA ARG A 163 -24.35 12.45 -4.72
C ARG A 163 -23.17 11.47 -4.62
N TYR A 164 -22.17 11.68 -3.77
CA TYR A 164 -21.07 10.71 -3.63
C TYR A 164 -21.52 9.36 -3.05
N ALA A 165 -22.61 9.34 -2.28
CA ALA A 165 -23.23 8.10 -1.79
C ALA A 165 -24.06 7.35 -2.84
N LYS A 166 -24.52 8.04 -3.90
CA LYS A 166 -25.24 7.44 -5.03
C LYS A 166 -25.11 8.36 -6.26
N PRO A 167 -24.01 8.27 -7.03
CA PRO A 167 -23.67 9.23 -8.09
C PRO A 167 -24.70 9.37 -9.22
N SER A 168 -25.50 8.32 -9.46
CA SER A 168 -26.57 8.29 -10.46
C SER A 168 -27.90 8.92 -10.02
N ASP A 169 -28.00 9.38 -8.78
CA ASP A 169 -29.23 9.96 -8.20
C ASP A 169 -29.09 11.48 -8.17
N ASP A 170 -29.64 12.12 -9.20
CA ASP A 170 -29.47 13.54 -9.47
C ASP A 170 -30.22 14.44 -8.49
N SER A 171 -31.32 13.94 -7.92
CA SER A 171 -32.10 14.55 -6.84
C SER A 171 -31.30 14.80 -5.56
N ARG A 172 -30.19 14.07 -5.36
CA ARG A 172 -29.36 14.20 -4.17
C ARG A 172 -28.55 15.50 -4.21
N PRO A 173 -28.37 16.17 -3.06
CA PRO A 173 -27.51 17.34 -3.00
C PRO A 173 -26.07 16.96 -3.38
N LYS A 174 -25.36 17.92 -3.96
CA LYS A 174 -23.91 17.89 -4.19
C LYS A 174 -23.22 18.52 -2.97
N PRO A 175 -22.84 17.74 -1.94
CA PRO A 175 -22.18 18.28 -0.76
C PRO A 175 -20.78 18.80 -1.12
N ARG A 176 -20.31 19.78 -0.34
CA ARG A 176 -18.90 20.24 -0.36
C ARG A 176 -17.91 19.18 0.14
N ASP A 177 -18.41 18.20 0.87
CA ASP A 177 -17.67 17.12 1.50
C ASP A 177 -18.12 15.77 0.89
N THR A 178 -17.17 14.96 0.45
CA THR A 178 -17.46 13.66 -0.18
C THR A 178 -17.94 12.62 0.84
N GLY A 179 -17.56 12.77 2.10
CA GLY A 179 -17.52 11.67 3.06
C GLY A 179 -16.28 11.72 3.95
N HIS A 180 -16.21 10.77 4.89
CA HIS A 180 -15.10 10.66 5.85
C HIS A 180 -14.61 9.22 5.96
N VAL A 181 -13.34 9.03 6.31
CA VAL A 181 -12.78 7.73 6.72
C VAL A 181 -12.13 7.83 8.09
N PHE A 182 -12.08 6.71 8.81
CA PHE A 182 -11.60 6.64 10.19
C PHE A 182 -11.14 5.23 10.53
N ILE A 183 -10.29 5.12 11.55
CA ILE A 183 -9.93 3.86 12.20
C ILE A 183 -10.74 3.75 13.49
N VAL A 184 -11.38 2.62 13.75
CA VAL A 184 -12.11 2.39 14.99
C VAL A 184 -11.12 2.13 16.12
N ALA A 185 -11.25 2.88 17.21
CA ALA A 185 -10.33 2.83 18.36
C ALA A 185 -10.79 1.84 19.47
N GLY A 186 -12.03 1.35 19.40
CA GLY A 186 -12.63 0.52 20.44
C GLY A 186 -14.07 0.16 20.13
N SER A 187 -14.71 -0.62 21.00
CA SER A 187 -16.09 -1.08 20.80
C SER A 187 -17.10 0.09 20.81
N PRO A 188 -18.15 0.04 19.98
CA PRO A 188 -19.27 0.97 20.05
C PRO A 188 -19.96 0.96 21.41
N THR A 189 -20.47 2.13 21.79
CA THR A 189 -21.39 2.29 22.92
C THR A 189 -22.80 2.49 22.40
N VAL A 190 -23.76 1.65 22.81
CA VAL A 190 -25.17 1.85 22.47
C VAL A 190 -25.73 2.99 23.32
N VAL A 191 -26.39 3.95 22.67
CA VAL A 191 -27.13 5.03 23.32
C VAL A 191 -28.57 4.96 22.84
N ASP A 192 -29.45 4.62 23.78
CA ASP A 192 -30.89 4.59 23.53
C ASP A 192 -31.42 6.04 23.39
N PRO A 193 -31.96 6.43 22.21
CA PRO A 193 -32.49 7.77 21.97
C PRO A 193 -33.72 8.13 22.81
N ALA A 194 -34.36 7.16 23.48
CA ALA A 194 -35.45 7.39 24.42
C ALA A 194 -34.98 7.60 25.88
N THR A 195 -33.68 7.42 26.18
CA THR A 195 -33.15 7.66 27.54
C THR A 195 -32.75 9.11 27.79
N LYS A 196 -32.65 9.48 29.08
CA LYS A 196 -32.06 10.76 29.54
C LYS A 196 -30.59 10.96 29.11
N GLY A 197 -29.91 9.94 28.59
CA GLY A 197 -28.53 10.03 28.13
C GLY A 197 -28.38 10.51 26.68
N TYR A 198 -29.46 10.50 25.89
CA TYR A 198 -29.46 11.10 24.56
C TYR A 198 -29.58 12.62 24.68
N ASP A 199 -28.66 13.35 24.06
CA ASP A 199 -28.59 14.83 24.15
C ASP A 199 -29.74 15.57 23.43
N GLY A 200 -30.66 14.84 22.78
CA GLY A 200 -31.78 15.38 22.02
C GLY A 200 -31.39 16.10 20.73
N ARG A 201 -30.10 16.12 20.35
CA ARG A 201 -29.59 16.98 19.28
C ARG A 201 -29.67 16.32 17.91
N GLY A 202 -30.76 16.61 17.24
CA GLY A 202 -30.98 16.34 15.81
C GLY A 202 -32.12 15.36 15.58
N THR A 203 -32.86 15.58 14.50
CA THR A 203 -33.94 14.71 14.05
C THR A 203 -33.36 13.43 13.46
N LEU A 204 -33.65 12.30 14.10
CA LEU A 204 -33.33 10.98 13.58
C LEU A 204 -34.24 10.64 12.39
N ALA A 205 -33.77 9.78 11.50
CA ALA A 205 -34.61 9.18 10.47
C ALA A 205 -35.73 8.36 11.12
N LYS A 206 -36.90 8.27 10.47
CA LYS A 206 -38.05 7.51 10.98
C LYS A 206 -37.72 6.05 11.29
N ASP A 207 -36.84 5.47 10.48
CA ASP A 207 -36.45 4.06 10.54
C ASP A 207 -35.20 3.83 11.41
N ALA A 208 -34.74 4.85 12.16
CA ALA A 208 -33.63 4.73 13.08
C ALA A 208 -34.08 4.08 14.40
N ALA A 209 -33.67 2.83 14.62
CA ALA A 209 -34.00 2.05 15.80
C ALA A 209 -33.04 2.29 16.98
N LYS A 210 -31.77 2.61 16.69
CA LYS A 210 -30.70 2.77 17.69
C LYS A 210 -29.78 3.93 17.34
N VAL A 211 -29.09 4.47 18.36
CA VAL A 211 -27.90 5.30 18.18
C VAL A 211 -26.70 4.59 18.81
N ILE A 212 -25.53 4.70 18.17
CA ILE A 212 -24.26 4.26 18.75
C ILE A 212 -23.23 5.39 18.73
N GLY A 213 -22.36 5.42 19.73
CA GLY A 213 -21.13 6.20 19.75
C GLY A 213 -19.94 5.30 19.43
N VAL A 214 -19.28 5.52 18.30
CA VAL A 214 -18.09 4.77 17.87
C VAL A 214 -16.84 5.59 18.20
N PRO A 215 -15.93 5.10 19.06
CA PRO A 215 -14.64 5.74 19.29
C PRO A 215 -13.73 5.53 18.08
N VAL A 216 -13.04 6.58 17.64
CA VAL A 216 -12.23 6.58 16.41
C VAL A 216 -10.92 7.33 16.55
N VAL A 217 -9.98 7.05 15.64
CA VAL A 217 -8.78 7.85 15.37
C VAL A 217 -8.75 8.27 13.90
N ASP A 218 -8.48 9.54 13.64
CA ASP A 218 -8.15 10.11 12.33
C ASP A 218 -7.21 11.34 12.48
N SER A 219 -6.77 11.99 11.38
CA SER A 219 -5.91 13.19 11.43
C SER A 219 -6.58 14.45 11.96
N SER A 220 -7.89 14.43 12.19
CA SER A 220 -8.70 15.63 11.96
C SER A 220 -8.94 16.52 13.19
N ALA A 221 -8.43 16.15 14.37
CA ALA A 221 -8.27 17.06 15.51
C ALA A 221 -6.89 17.74 15.58
N THR A 222 -5.85 17.15 14.98
CA THR A 222 -4.54 17.78 14.89
C THR A 222 -4.66 19.07 14.06
N ARG A 223 -3.89 20.12 14.40
CA ARG A 223 -3.75 21.31 13.54
C ARG A 223 -2.93 20.97 12.29
N HIS A 224 -3.57 20.30 11.35
CA HIS A 224 -3.03 20.09 10.02
C HIS A 224 -3.34 21.29 9.13
N PHE A 225 -2.48 21.55 8.16
CA PHE A 225 -2.87 22.46 7.07
C PHE A 225 -4.07 21.84 6.31
N ASP A 226 -4.97 22.68 5.79
CA ASP A 226 -6.03 22.28 4.83
C ASP A 226 -5.54 22.58 3.40
N PRO A 227 -4.72 21.71 2.78
CA PRO A 227 -4.53 21.67 1.34
C PRO A 227 -5.81 21.12 0.76
N ASP A 228 -6.79 22.03 0.70
CA ASP A 228 -8.14 21.74 0.35
C ASP A 228 -8.17 20.97 -0.99
N SER A 229 -8.38 19.65 -0.91
CA SER A 229 -8.43 18.76 -2.07
C SER A 229 -9.60 19.08 -3.01
N ARG A 230 -10.49 19.99 -2.59
CA ARG A 230 -11.63 20.56 -3.30
C ARG A 230 -11.27 21.81 -4.13
N LYS A 231 -10.11 22.46 -3.94
CA LYS A 231 -9.81 23.82 -4.52
C LYS A 231 -9.09 23.89 -5.87
N ASN A 232 -8.32 22.88 -6.29
CA ASN A 232 -7.59 22.95 -7.57
C ASN A 232 -8.31 22.16 -8.67
N GLU A 233 -8.87 22.86 -9.67
CA GLU A 233 -9.57 22.27 -10.82
C GLU A 233 -8.67 21.35 -11.66
N ASP A 234 -7.37 21.67 -11.71
CA ASP A 234 -6.32 20.89 -12.36
C ASP A 234 -5.92 19.60 -11.63
N GLY A 235 -6.37 19.42 -10.38
CA GLY A 235 -5.99 18.28 -9.52
C GLY A 235 -4.56 18.32 -8.98
N ARG A 236 -3.79 19.39 -9.22
CA ARG A 236 -2.46 19.60 -8.62
C ARG A 236 -2.60 19.93 -7.12
N TYR A 237 -1.74 19.34 -6.30
CA TYR A 237 -1.74 19.51 -4.85
C TYR A 237 -0.69 20.55 -4.44
N ASP A 238 -1.05 21.83 -4.53
CA ASP A 238 -0.13 22.94 -4.22
C ASP A 238 -0.20 23.29 -2.73
N LEU A 239 0.89 23.04 -2.01
CA LEU A 239 1.06 23.47 -0.62
C LEU A 239 1.37 24.99 -0.56
N PRO A 240 1.08 25.68 0.56
CA PRO A 240 1.16 27.13 0.61
C PRO A 240 2.60 27.66 0.60
N LYS A 241 2.78 28.80 -0.04
CA LYS A 241 4.03 29.57 -0.04
C LYS A 241 4.32 30.30 1.29
N VAL A 242 3.47 30.16 2.32
CA VAL A 242 3.48 30.98 3.54
C VAL A 242 3.32 30.11 4.80
N ARG A 243 3.89 30.56 5.93
CA ARG A 243 3.88 29.91 7.25
C ARG A 243 2.47 29.39 7.61
N PRO A 244 2.27 28.09 7.91
CA PRO A 244 0.95 27.45 7.85
C PRO A 244 0.19 27.49 9.18
N HIS A 245 0.88 27.66 10.32
CA HIS A 245 0.29 27.54 11.66
C HIS A 245 -0.85 28.53 11.96
N SER A 246 -0.91 29.67 11.26
CA SER A 246 -1.98 30.66 11.40
C SER A 246 -3.24 30.36 10.57
N ARG A 247 -3.23 29.30 9.75
CA ARG A 247 -4.36 28.87 8.89
C ARG A 247 -4.68 27.37 8.99
N ALA A 248 -4.00 26.64 9.88
CA ALA A 248 -4.28 25.24 10.16
C ALA A 248 -5.46 25.13 11.15
N GLU A 249 -6.60 24.63 10.67
CA GLU A 249 -7.81 24.43 11.46
C GLU A 249 -8.20 22.93 11.50
N PRO A 250 -8.55 22.37 12.67
CA PRO A 250 -9.05 20.99 12.76
C PRO A 250 -10.35 20.76 11.95
N GLY A 251 -10.33 19.77 11.06
CA GLY A 251 -11.44 19.43 10.17
C GLY A 251 -12.44 18.39 10.68
N GLY A 252 -12.21 17.74 11.83
CA GLY A 252 -13.04 16.65 12.34
C GLY A 252 -12.77 16.25 13.80
N VAL A 253 -12.56 14.96 14.11
CA VAL A 253 -12.59 14.42 15.50
C VAL A 253 -11.25 13.98 16.08
N GLY A 254 -10.25 13.60 15.27
CA GLY A 254 -9.01 13.04 15.79
C GLY A 254 -9.25 11.76 16.60
N THR A 255 -8.65 11.68 17.79
CA THR A 255 -9.11 10.77 18.84
C THR A 255 -10.43 11.27 19.43
N GLY A 256 -11.55 10.69 19.01
CA GLY A 256 -12.88 11.17 19.39
C GLY A 256 -14.01 10.18 19.12
N THR A 257 -15.25 10.67 19.04
CA THR A 257 -16.44 9.82 18.85
C THR A 257 -17.27 10.29 17.66
N ILE A 258 -17.54 9.38 16.73
CA ILE A 258 -18.55 9.57 15.67
C ILE A 258 -19.82 8.85 16.10
N TRP A 259 -20.94 9.55 16.01
CA TRP A 259 -22.25 9.05 16.37
C TRP A 259 -22.99 8.57 15.13
N PHE A 260 -23.55 7.37 15.15
CA PHE A 260 -24.32 6.79 14.05
C PHE A 260 -25.72 6.41 14.49
N ALA A 261 -26.71 6.77 13.68
CA ALA A 261 -28.08 6.28 13.82
C ALA A 261 -28.26 5.06 12.91
N LEU A 262 -28.73 3.94 13.46
CA LEU A 262 -28.81 2.64 12.80
C LEU A 262 -30.26 2.23 12.55
N SER A 263 -30.50 1.47 11.48
CA SER A 263 -31.71 0.67 11.32
C SER A 263 -31.75 -0.51 12.29
N GLU A 264 -32.86 -1.24 12.33
CA GLU A 264 -33.03 -2.44 13.16
C GLU A 264 -32.00 -3.53 12.81
N GLU A 265 -31.57 -3.63 11.54
CA GLU A 265 -30.52 -4.54 11.06
C GLU A 265 -29.09 -3.98 11.22
N GLY A 266 -28.91 -2.93 12.03
CA GLY A 266 -27.58 -2.37 12.34
C GLY A 266 -26.94 -1.54 11.21
N ARG A 267 -27.68 -1.23 10.15
CA ARG A 267 -27.18 -0.44 9.01
C ARG A 267 -27.19 1.05 9.35
N VAL A 268 -26.09 1.75 9.09
CA VAL A 268 -26.03 3.21 9.28
C VAL A 268 -26.99 3.92 8.31
N LEU A 269 -27.87 4.73 8.89
CA LEU A 269 -28.77 5.65 8.17
C LEU A 269 -28.25 7.08 8.19
N GLN A 270 -27.71 7.53 9.33
CA GLN A 270 -27.21 8.89 9.51
C GLN A 270 -25.94 8.90 10.39
N ARG A 271 -25.11 9.94 10.24
CA ARG A 271 -23.96 10.22 11.10
C ARG A 271 -24.04 11.61 11.73
N ARG A 272 -23.39 11.78 12.88
CA ARG A 272 -23.14 13.06 13.57
C ARG A 272 -21.70 13.06 14.11
N VAL A 273 -20.98 14.16 13.89
CA VAL A 273 -19.56 14.30 14.23
C VAL A 273 -19.43 15.38 15.29
N GLY A 274 -19.17 14.98 16.54
CA GLY A 274 -19.18 15.88 17.70
C GLY A 274 -20.59 16.35 18.16
N PRO A 275 -20.70 16.90 19.39
CA PRO A 275 -21.98 17.19 20.05
C PRO A 275 -22.72 18.44 19.53
N GLN A 276 -22.10 19.24 18.66
CA GLN A 276 -22.72 20.46 18.09
C GLN A 276 -23.24 20.26 16.66
N GLN A 277 -22.91 19.15 15.98
CA GLN A 277 -23.41 18.87 14.63
C GLN A 277 -24.79 18.21 14.66
N LYS A 278 -25.53 18.31 13.55
CA LYS A 278 -26.80 17.61 13.34
C LYS A 278 -26.56 16.27 12.61
N TYR A 279 -27.42 15.29 12.84
CA TYR A 279 -27.44 14.06 12.06
C TYR A 279 -27.64 14.34 10.56
N ARG A 280 -26.85 13.70 9.71
CA ARG A 280 -26.90 13.79 8.24
C ARG A 280 -27.01 12.40 7.63
N PRO A 281 -27.88 12.17 6.62
CA PRO A 281 -27.95 10.89 5.91
C PRO A 281 -26.63 10.57 5.20
N VAL A 282 -26.16 9.33 5.33
CA VAL A 282 -24.91 8.84 4.72
C VAL A 282 -25.05 7.41 4.21
N LEU A 283 -24.16 7.01 3.30
CA LEU A 283 -23.87 5.60 3.04
C LEU A 283 -22.58 5.26 3.77
N ALA A 284 -22.64 4.49 4.86
CA ALA A 284 -21.45 4.05 5.58
C ALA A 284 -21.18 2.56 5.40
N ARG A 285 -19.90 2.19 5.41
CA ARG A 285 -19.38 0.81 5.44
C ARG A 285 -18.13 0.74 6.30
N ALA A 286 -17.85 -0.46 6.77
CA ALA A 286 -16.65 -0.76 7.55
C ALA A 286 -16.19 -2.18 7.26
N ALA A 287 -14.91 -2.44 7.49
CA ALA A 287 -14.30 -3.75 7.33
C ALA A 287 -13.13 -3.93 8.29
N ARG A 288 -12.89 -5.18 8.66
CA ARG A 288 -11.65 -5.61 9.33
C ARG A 288 -10.60 -5.94 8.28
N LEU A 289 -9.35 -5.58 8.55
CA LEU A 289 -8.21 -6.04 7.75
C LEU A 289 -8.10 -7.57 7.89
N SER A 290 -7.87 -8.26 6.78
CA SER A 290 -7.72 -9.71 6.70
C SER A 290 -6.27 -10.06 6.41
N GLY A 291 -5.70 -11.05 7.11
CA GLY A 291 -4.37 -11.55 6.80
C GLY A 291 -4.21 -12.22 5.43
N ASN A 292 -5.24 -12.18 4.56
CA ASN A 292 -5.29 -12.85 3.26
C ASN A 292 -5.84 -11.89 2.18
N ILE A 293 -5.16 -11.80 1.03
CA ILE A 293 -5.53 -10.99 -0.14
C ILE A 293 -5.38 -11.83 -1.41
N ALA A 294 -6.46 -12.02 -2.16
CA ALA A 294 -6.42 -12.54 -3.53
C ALA A 294 -5.97 -11.45 -4.51
N LEU A 295 -5.01 -11.76 -5.37
CA LEU A 295 -4.51 -10.93 -6.47
C LEU A 295 -5.37 -11.14 -7.72
N ASP A 296 -6.64 -10.73 -7.63
CA ASP A 296 -7.65 -10.84 -8.70
C ASP A 296 -7.79 -9.53 -9.49
N ASP A 297 -8.28 -9.60 -10.73
CA ASP A 297 -8.49 -8.47 -11.68
C ASP A 297 -9.17 -7.21 -11.11
N VAL A 298 -9.89 -7.32 -9.99
CA VAL A 298 -10.44 -6.18 -9.24
C VAL A 298 -9.38 -5.20 -8.72
N ILE A 299 -8.18 -5.68 -8.41
CA ILE A 299 -7.10 -4.89 -7.77
C ILE A 299 -5.83 -4.78 -8.64
N LEU A 300 -5.78 -5.48 -9.77
CA LEU A 300 -4.65 -5.47 -10.69
C LEU A 300 -4.72 -4.28 -11.67
N ASP A 301 -3.57 -3.89 -12.22
CA ASP A 301 -3.47 -3.00 -13.37
C ASP A 301 -3.52 -3.77 -14.71
N ASP A 302 -3.49 -3.03 -15.82
CA ASP A 302 -3.49 -3.59 -17.19
C ASP A 302 -2.31 -4.55 -17.46
N GLY A 303 -1.31 -4.61 -16.57
CA GLY A 303 -0.18 -5.56 -16.61
C GLY A 303 -0.38 -6.80 -15.75
N GLY A 304 -1.56 -7.00 -15.15
CA GLY A 304 -1.84 -8.11 -14.24
C GLY A 304 -1.15 -7.97 -12.87
N THR A 305 -0.79 -6.74 -12.45
CA THR A 305 -0.04 -6.52 -11.21
C THR A 305 -0.71 -5.57 -10.23
N LEU A 306 -0.61 -5.88 -8.93
CA LEU A 306 -0.89 -4.92 -7.86
C LEU A 306 0.32 -4.00 -7.69
N LEU A 307 0.13 -2.71 -7.97
CA LEU A 307 1.15 -1.68 -7.77
C LEU A 307 1.26 -1.29 -6.29
N VAL A 308 2.32 -1.76 -5.62
CA VAL A 308 2.64 -1.38 -4.24
C VAL A 308 3.64 -0.22 -4.24
N ARG A 309 3.37 0.79 -3.43
CA ARG A 309 4.28 1.92 -3.19
C ARG A 309 4.26 2.25 -1.72
N VAL A 310 5.38 2.08 -1.03
CA VAL A 310 5.56 2.59 0.32
C VAL A 310 6.10 4.02 0.22
N PHE A 311 5.55 4.93 1.03
CA PHE A 311 5.90 6.33 1.05
C PHE A 311 7.25 6.53 1.75
N ASP A 312 8.05 7.49 1.27
CA ASP A 312 9.36 7.83 1.87
C ASP A 312 9.25 8.21 3.36
N ASN A 313 8.06 8.62 3.85
CA ASN A 313 7.78 9.03 5.22
C ASN A 313 6.99 8.01 6.08
N SER A 314 6.66 6.83 5.55
CA SER A 314 6.04 5.75 6.35
C SER A 314 7.14 4.99 7.10
N PRO A 315 7.28 5.15 8.43
CA PRO A 315 8.42 4.60 9.17
C PRO A 315 8.25 3.10 9.40
N SER A 316 9.33 2.34 9.32
CA SER A 316 9.29 0.93 9.75
C SER A 316 9.35 0.75 11.27
N GLU A 317 9.62 1.80 12.04
CA GLU A 317 9.57 1.80 13.51
C GLU A 317 9.05 3.15 14.02
N PHE A 318 8.11 3.13 14.97
CA PHE A 318 7.65 4.33 15.65
C PHE A 318 7.29 4.02 17.12
N ALA A 319 7.70 4.90 18.03
CA ALA A 319 7.52 4.72 19.48
C ALA A 319 8.05 3.37 20.02
N GLY A 320 9.16 2.85 19.46
CA GLY A 320 9.77 1.58 19.87
C GLY A 320 9.04 0.33 19.38
N VAL A 321 8.15 0.46 18.39
CA VAL A 321 7.39 -0.64 17.79
C VAL A 321 7.64 -0.67 16.28
N SER A 322 8.01 -1.82 15.75
CA SER A 322 8.17 -2.04 14.31
C SER A 322 6.81 -2.26 13.62
N TYR A 323 6.63 -1.68 12.43
CA TYR A 323 5.39 -1.75 11.65
C TYR A 323 5.67 -2.19 10.21
N GLY A 324 4.65 -2.73 9.54
CA GLY A 324 4.74 -3.21 8.15
C GLY A 324 5.27 -4.65 8.01
N ASP A 325 5.62 -5.29 9.12
CA ASP A 325 6.18 -6.65 9.19
C ASP A 325 5.13 -7.73 9.57
N SER A 326 3.83 -7.40 9.58
CA SER A 326 2.74 -8.37 9.83
C SER A 326 2.55 -9.32 8.62
N PRO A 327 2.48 -10.65 8.80
CA PRO A 327 2.40 -11.60 7.69
C PRO A 327 1.07 -11.53 6.96
N VAL A 328 1.09 -11.15 5.67
CA VAL A 328 -0.09 -11.14 4.79
C VAL A 328 0.09 -12.17 3.69
N HIS A 329 -0.85 -13.10 3.60
CA HIS A 329 -0.92 -14.17 2.61
C HIS A 329 -1.49 -13.63 1.29
N LEU A 330 -0.76 -13.85 0.20
CA LEU A 330 -1.10 -13.42 -1.15
C LEU A 330 -1.35 -14.62 -2.06
N THR A 331 -2.49 -14.63 -2.73
CA THR A 331 -2.94 -15.76 -3.56
C THR A 331 -3.45 -15.33 -4.93
N GLY A 332 -3.66 -16.28 -5.86
CA GLY A 332 -4.28 -16.03 -7.17
C GLY A 332 -3.30 -15.74 -8.32
N GLU A 333 -3.83 -15.49 -9.52
CA GLU A 333 -2.99 -15.44 -10.74
C GLU A 333 -2.26 -14.09 -10.95
N GLY A 334 -2.63 -13.05 -10.20
CA GLY A 334 -1.98 -11.73 -10.30
C GLY A 334 -0.56 -11.68 -9.72
N GLY A 335 0.19 -10.65 -10.11
CA GLY A 335 1.55 -10.38 -9.64
C GLY A 335 1.67 -9.14 -8.76
N LEU A 336 2.88 -8.88 -8.27
CA LEU A 336 3.23 -7.65 -7.54
C LEU A 336 4.17 -6.76 -8.35
N ARG A 337 3.99 -5.44 -8.24
CA ARG A 337 4.90 -4.44 -8.82
C ARG A 337 5.27 -3.38 -7.79
N LEU A 338 6.53 -3.38 -7.36
CA LEU A 338 7.00 -2.59 -6.21
C LEU A 338 7.67 -1.30 -6.70
N GLY A 339 7.00 -0.17 -6.50
CA GLY A 339 7.38 1.12 -7.09
C GLY A 339 8.24 2.03 -6.22
N SER A 340 8.21 1.89 -4.89
CA SER A 340 9.01 2.69 -3.93
C SER A 340 8.94 2.13 -2.50
N GLY A 341 9.92 2.53 -1.67
CA GLY A 341 9.97 2.27 -0.23
C GLY A 341 10.26 0.82 0.16
N ARG A 342 10.20 0.51 1.45
CA ARG A 342 10.48 -0.85 2.00
C ARG A 342 9.19 -1.68 2.06
N LEU A 343 9.20 -2.90 1.52
CA LEU A 343 8.14 -3.90 1.70
C LEU A 343 8.71 -5.19 2.27
N VAL A 344 8.02 -5.80 3.22
CA VAL A 344 8.33 -7.14 3.73
C VAL A 344 7.28 -8.14 3.25
N LEU A 345 7.73 -9.25 2.67
CA LEU A 345 6.94 -10.41 2.29
C LEU A 345 7.33 -11.61 3.16
N ASN A 346 6.59 -11.79 4.26
CA ASN A 346 6.76 -12.87 5.23
C ASN A 346 5.49 -13.72 5.42
N GLY A 347 4.41 -13.42 4.68
CA GLY A 347 3.28 -14.33 4.52
C GLY A 347 3.67 -15.55 3.67
N ASN A 348 2.91 -16.63 3.83
CA ASN A 348 2.98 -17.77 2.93
C ASN A 348 2.11 -17.48 1.71
N ASN A 349 2.74 -17.38 0.54
CA ASN A 349 2.08 -16.89 -0.67
C ASN A 349 2.10 -17.97 -1.77
N ASP A 350 1.03 -18.05 -2.57
CA ASP A 350 0.92 -19.01 -3.69
C ASP A 350 0.68 -18.35 -5.05
N PHE A 351 0.63 -17.00 -5.11
CA PHE A 351 0.34 -16.27 -6.34
C PHE A 351 1.33 -16.55 -7.49
N SER A 352 0.84 -16.53 -8.73
CA SER A 352 1.59 -16.98 -9.93
C SER A 352 2.11 -15.84 -10.82
N GLY A 353 1.54 -14.63 -10.75
CA GLY A 353 1.88 -13.52 -11.64
C GLY A 353 3.25 -12.87 -11.43
N GLY A 354 4.04 -13.37 -10.45
CA GLY A 354 5.42 -12.97 -10.21
C GLY A 354 5.61 -11.61 -9.53
N VAL A 355 6.87 -11.21 -9.35
CA VAL A 355 7.24 -10.00 -8.59
C VAL A 355 8.20 -9.12 -9.40
N THR A 356 7.79 -7.89 -9.69
CA THR A 356 8.66 -6.87 -10.31
C THR A 356 9.06 -5.79 -9.30
N VAL A 357 10.34 -5.75 -8.93
CA VAL A 357 10.93 -4.67 -8.12
C VAL A 357 11.40 -3.55 -9.07
N GLN A 358 10.78 -2.36 -9.00
CA GLN A 358 11.17 -1.22 -9.84
C GLN A 358 12.16 -0.29 -9.15
N SER A 359 11.88 0.10 -7.90
CA SER A 359 12.69 1.05 -7.12
C SER A 359 12.39 0.94 -5.62
N ALA A 360 12.15 -0.28 -5.14
CA ALA A 360 11.77 -0.58 -3.76
C ALA A 360 12.85 -1.41 -3.05
N ASP A 361 12.85 -1.42 -1.72
CA ASP A 361 13.61 -2.37 -0.92
C ASP A 361 12.68 -3.52 -0.51
N LEU A 362 12.87 -4.69 -1.13
CA LEU A 362 12.05 -5.87 -0.87
C LEU A 362 12.79 -6.81 0.10
N ILE A 363 12.19 -7.08 1.26
CA ILE A 363 12.66 -8.11 2.18
C ILE A 363 11.72 -9.31 2.11
N VAL A 364 12.26 -10.49 1.84
CA VAL A 364 11.52 -11.75 1.78
C VAL A 364 11.95 -12.62 2.96
N ALA A 365 10.99 -12.90 3.85
CA ALA A 365 11.21 -13.63 5.11
C ALA A 365 10.33 -14.88 5.26
N SER A 366 9.67 -15.33 4.19
CA SER A 366 9.05 -16.66 4.08
C SER A 366 9.64 -17.42 2.87
N PRO A 367 9.87 -18.74 2.96
CA PRO A 367 10.29 -19.57 1.82
C PRO A 367 9.31 -19.58 0.64
N THR A 368 8.07 -19.12 0.81
CA THR A 368 7.11 -18.92 -0.29
C THR A 368 6.75 -17.45 -0.51
N GLY A 369 7.46 -16.51 0.10
CA GLY A 369 7.09 -15.10 0.11
C GLY A 369 7.00 -14.42 -1.27
N LEU A 370 7.70 -14.95 -2.29
CA LEU A 370 7.66 -14.45 -3.67
C LEU A 370 6.58 -15.12 -4.56
N GLY A 371 5.81 -16.07 -4.02
CA GLY A 371 4.88 -16.87 -4.81
C GLY A 371 5.60 -17.86 -5.73
N THR A 372 4.96 -18.22 -6.84
CA THR A 372 5.45 -19.23 -7.80
C THR A 372 5.98 -18.66 -9.13
N GLY A 373 5.69 -17.39 -9.40
CA GLY A 373 6.02 -16.69 -10.64
C GLY A 373 7.45 -16.16 -10.76
N ASP A 374 7.77 -15.63 -11.94
CA ASP A 374 9.08 -15.05 -12.26
C ASP A 374 9.35 -13.75 -11.45
N VAL A 375 10.62 -13.53 -11.11
CA VAL A 375 11.10 -12.40 -10.29
C VAL A 375 11.96 -11.47 -11.13
N VAL A 376 11.61 -10.19 -11.20
CA VAL A 376 12.29 -9.19 -12.02
C VAL A 376 12.75 -8.02 -11.15
N VAL A 377 14.07 -7.84 -11.02
CA VAL A 377 14.69 -6.71 -10.29
C VAL A 377 15.20 -5.70 -11.30
N ARG A 378 14.55 -4.54 -11.40
CA ARG A 378 14.93 -3.42 -12.29
C ARG A 378 15.59 -2.26 -11.56
N GLY A 379 15.67 -2.32 -10.24
CA GLY A 379 16.20 -1.26 -9.38
C GLY A 379 15.72 -1.39 -7.95
N GLY A 380 16.34 -0.65 -7.03
CA GLY A 380 16.17 -0.87 -5.59
C GLY A 380 17.00 -2.07 -5.11
N SER A 381 16.49 -2.80 -4.12
CA SER A 381 17.17 -3.94 -3.49
C SER A 381 16.21 -5.09 -3.21
N MET A 382 16.75 -6.31 -3.07
CA MET A 382 16.02 -7.49 -2.64
C MET A 382 16.85 -8.30 -1.65
N THR A 383 16.37 -8.46 -0.43
CA THR A 383 16.96 -9.34 0.59
C THR A 383 16.13 -10.61 0.73
N LEU A 384 16.76 -11.77 0.55
CA LEU A 384 16.16 -13.08 0.80
C LEU A 384 16.74 -13.63 2.10
N HIS A 385 15.92 -13.76 3.15
CA HIS A 385 16.31 -14.42 4.40
C HIS A 385 16.16 -15.95 4.33
N GLU A 386 15.37 -16.44 3.38
CA GLU A 386 15.17 -17.87 3.09
C GLU A 386 15.31 -18.12 1.57
N PRO A 387 15.50 -19.38 1.12
CA PRO A 387 15.49 -19.74 -0.31
C PRO A 387 14.07 -19.62 -0.89
N ALA A 388 13.65 -18.39 -1.21
CA ALA A 388 12.25 -18.04 -1.48
C ALA A 388 11.85 -17.88 -2.95
N ILE A 389 12.77 -18.01 -3.91
CA ILE A 389 12.45 -18.01 -5.35
C ILE A 389 11.98 -19.43 -5.73
N SER A 390 10.86 -19.57 -6.43
CA SER A 390 10.40 -20.88 -6.89
C SER A 390 11.41 -21.57 -7.82
N GLU A 391 11.54 -22.90 -7.73
CA GLU A 391 12.35 -23.68 -8.67
C GLU A 391 11.88 -23.55 -10.13
N SER A 392 10.59 -23.24 -10.33
CA SER A 392 9.99 -22.95 -11.63
C SER A 392 10.20 -21.52 -12.12
N ALA A 393 10.72 -20.62 -11.29
CA ALA A 393 10.81 -19.19 -11.60
C ALA A 393 12.15 -18.82 -12.25
N ALA A 394 12.10 -17.81 -13.12
CA ALA A 394 13.26 -17.05 -13.55
C ALA A 394 13.55 -15.92 -12.56
N LEU A 395 14.83 -15.66 -12.30
CA LEU A 395 15.31 -14.40 -11.73
C LEU A 395 15.95 -13.58 -12.85
N SER A 396 15.36 -12.43 -13.18
CA SER A 396 15.89 -11.47 -14.15
C SER A 396 16.29 -10.17 -13.45
N VAL A 397 17.54 -9.74 -13.66
CA VAL A 397 18.14 -8.57 -13.02
C VAL A 397 18.59 -7.58 -14.10
N ALA A 398 18.23 -6.31 -14.00
CA ALA A 398 18.68 -5.29 -14.95
C ALA A 398 20.18 -4.97 -14.77
N GLU A 399 20.83 -4.51 -15.84
CA GLU A 399 22.27 -4.23 -15.87
C GLU A 399 22.69 -3.08 -14.94
N ASP A 400 21.79 -2.16 -14.63
CA ASP A 400 22.02 -0.98 -13.78
C ASP A 400 21.64 -1.18 -12.30
N VAL A 401 21.32 -2.41 -11.89
CA VAL A 401 21.11 -2.76 -10.48
C VAL A 401 22.44 -2.70 -9.72
N ALA A 402 22.45 -2.01 -8.58
CA ALA A 402 23.66 -1.73 -7.83
C ALA A 402 24.36 -2.98 -7.27
N GLU A 403 25.68 -2.91 -7.10
CA GLU A 403 26.46 -3.99 -6.47
C GLU A 403 25.91 -4.34 -5.08
N GLY A 404 25.76 -5.65 -4.82
CA GLY A 404 25.25 -6.21 -3.59
C GLY A 404 23.75 -6.02 -3.33
N ALA A 405 23.00 -5.39 -4.24
CA ALA A 405 21.58 -5.07 -4.07
C ALA A 405 20.68 -6.32 -3.95
N ILE A 406 21.11 -7.48 -4.46
CA ILE A 406 20.42 -8.75 -4.21
C ILE A 406 21.16 -9.51 -3.11
N ARG A 407 20.66 -9.38 -1.88
CA ARG A 407 21.26 -9.98 -0.68
C ARG A 407 20.69 -11.37 -0.43
N LEU A 408 21.52 -12.39 -0.62
CA LEU A 408 21.21 -13.79 -0.32
C LEU A 408 21.60 -14.09 1.14
N ASP A 409 20.74 -13.72 2.09
CA ASP A 409 20.99 -13.80 3.54
C ASP A 409 20.49 -15.09 4.20
N PHE A 410 20.55 -16.19 3.44
CA PHE A 410 20.26 -17.54 3.91
C PHE A 410 21.51 -18.43 3.92
N LYS A 411 21.38 -19.64 4.47
CA LYS A 411 22.38 -20.71 4.33
C LYS A 411 21.84 -21.76 3.36
N GLY A 412 22.72 -22.36 2.56
CA GLY A 412 22.33 -23.37 1.58
C GLY A 412 22.10 -22.78 0.20
N ARG A 413 21.13 -23.32 -0.54
CA ARG A 413 20.91 -23.01 -1.96
C ARG A 413 19.44 -22.77 -2.25
N ASN A 414 19.18 -21.83 -3.15
CA ASN A 414 17.88 -21.65 -3.81
C ASN A 414 18.02 -22.19 -5.23
N VAL A 415 17.25 -23.22 -5.60
CA VAL A 415 17.18 -23.67 -7.00
C VAL A 415 16.32 -22.68 -7.78
N VAL A 416 16.73 -22.31 -9.00
CA VAL A 416 15.96 -21.44 -9.91
C VAL A 416 16.04 -21.95 -11.34
N ARG A 417 14.98 -21.78 -12.14
CA ARG A 417 14.91 -22.23 -13.54
C ARG A 417 15.87 -21.45 -14.43
N VAL A 418 15.94 -20.13 -14.22
CA VAL A 418 16.72 -19.18 -15.00
C VAL A 418 17.35 -18.14 -14.07
N LEU A 419 18.58 -17.74 -14.39
CA LEU A 419 19.16 -16.46 -13.97
C LEU A 419 19.51 -15.67 -15.23
N GLN A 420 19.03 -14.44 -15.30
CA GLN A 420 19.38 -13.46 -16.32
C GLN A 420 19.91 -12.20 -15.64
N ILE A 421 21.04 -11.67 -16.12
CA ILE A 421 21.59 -10.37 -15.68
C ILE A 421 21.87 -9.54 -16.93
N GLY A 422 21.26 -8.35 -17.00
CA GLY A 422 21.13 -7.59 -18.25
C GLY A 422 20.47 -8.44 -19.34
N ASP A 423 21.06 -8.45 -20.54
CA ASP A 423 20.64 -9.32 -21.65
C ASP A 423 21.29 -10.72 -21.62
N THR A 424 22.09 -11.05 -20.60
CA THR A 424 22.82 -12.32 -20.52
C THR A 424 22.04 -13.38 -19.76
N MET A 425 21.78 -14.52 -20.41
CA MET A 425 21.28 -15.73 -19.75
C MET A 425 22.45 -16.52 -19.14
N HIS A 426 22.39 -16.78 -17.83
CA HIS A 426 23.50 -17.39 -17.10
C HIS A 426 23.48 -18.92 -17.23
N ARG A 427 24.68 -19.51 -17.27
CA ARG A 427 24.84 -20.95 -17.43
C ARG A 427 24.58 -21.71 -16.13
N CYS A 428 24.16 -22.96 -16.31
CA CYS A 428 23.88 -23.93 -15.27
C CYS A 428 25.13 -24.17 -14.37
N GLY A 429 24.92 -24.24 -13.06
CA GLY A 429 25.96 -24.12 -12.01
C GLY A 429 25.50 -23.30 -10.81
N THR A 430 26.42 -22.97 -9.88
CA THR A 430 26.11 -22.15 -8.69
C THR A 430 26.58 -20.71 -8.83
N TRP A 431 25.73 -19.77 -8.43
CA TRP A 431 25.93 -18.31 -8.50
C TRP A 431 25.73 -17.66 -7.12
N GLY A 432 26.45 -16.58 -6.84
CA GLY A 432 26.30 -15.83 -5.59
C GLY A 432 27.28 -14.66 -5.47
N GLY A 433 27.25 -13.99 -4.33
CA GLY A 433 28.11 -12.82 -4.08
C GLY A 433 29.56 -13.16 -3.72
N PRO A 434 30.46 -12.17 -3.57
CA PRO A 434 31.88 -12.38 -3.25
C PRO A 434 32.17 -13.14 -1.94
N HIS A 435 31.22 -13.15 -1.01
CA HIS A 435 31.30 -13.87 0.27
C HIS A 435 30.60 -15.25 0.25
N SER A 436 30.01 -15.63 -0.89
CA SER A 436 29.50 -16.98 -1.14
C SER A 436 30.64 -17.94 -1.52
N ARG A 437 30.37 -19.24 -1.46
CA ARG A 437 31.27 -20.28 -2.01
C ARG A 437 30.76 -20.80 -3.37
N ALA A 438 30.06 -19.95 -4.12
CA ALA A 438 29.52 -20.30 -5.43
C ALA A 438 30.64 -20.52 -6.47
N MET A 439 30.36 -21.32 -7.51
CA MET A 439 31.29 -21.52 -8.63
C MET A 439 31.51 -20.25 -9.44
N PHE A 440 30.47 -19.40 -9.53
CA PHE A 440 30.49 -18.14 -10.24
C PHE A 440 30.09 -17.02 -9.27
N VAL A 441 30.90 -15.98 -9.23
CA VAL A 441 30.66 -14.78 -8.42
C VAL A 441 30.19 -13.67 -9.34
N ASP A 442 29.10 -13.01 -8.95
CA ASP A 442 28.60 -11.80 -9.60
C ASP A 442 28.43 -10.69 -8.55
N PRO A 443 28.93 -9.46 -8.80
CA PRO A 443 28.90 -8.39 -7.80
C PRO A 443 27.49 -7.88 -7.49
N VAL A 444 26.45 -8.16 -8.30
CA VAL A 444 25.07 -7.79 -7.95
C VAL A 444 24.55 -8.53 -6.71
N PHE A 445 25.14 -9.70 -6.42
CA PHE A 445 24.79 -10.50 -5.25
C PHE A 445 25.64 -10.17 -4.01
N SER A 446 25.02 -10.18 -2.85
CA SER A 446 25.69 -10.15 -1.54
C SER A 446 25.21 -11.27 -0.62
N GLY A 447 25.80 -11.39 0.56
CA GLY A 447 25.48 -12.47 1.52
C GLY A 447 26.26 -13.77 1.28
N ARG A 448 25.76 -14.87 1.86
CA ARG A 448 26.39 -16.21 1.83
C ARG A 448 25.54 -17.27 1.14
N GLY A 449 24.27 -16.97 0.87
CA GLY A 449 23.39 -17.83 0.10
C GLY A 449 23.89 -18.00 -1.34
N ILE A 450 23.36 -19.03 -2.00
CA ILE A 450 23.77 -19.47 -3.33
C ILE A 450 22.51 -19.71 -4.17
N LEU A 451 22.50 -19.25 -5.41
CA LEU A 451 21.52 -19.68 -6.42
C LEU A 451 22.09 -20.90 -7.16
N GLU A 452 21.28 -21.93 -7.38
CA GLU A 452 21.65 -23.13 -8.13
C GLU A 452 20.79 -23.24 -9.40
N LEU A 453 21.44 -23.24 -10.57
CA LEU A 453 20.80 -23.47 -11.86
C LEU A 453 21.08 -24.91 -12.29
N SER A 454 20.09 -25.78 -12.15
CA SER A 454 20.16 -27.19 -12.56
C SER A 454 19.65 -27.41 -13.99
N ALA A 455 20.23 -28.38 -14.69
CA ALA A 455 19.76 -28.77 -16.01
C ALA A 455 18.49 -29.65 -15.91
N LYS A 456 17.30 -29.00 -15.89
CA LYS A 456 15.90 -29.51 -15.81
C LYS A 456 15.25 -29.35 -14.42
N PRO A 457 13.90 -29.17 -14.36
CA PRO A 457 12.88 -29.26 -15.42
C PRO A 457 12.20 -27.89 -15.74
N LEU A 458 12.09 -27.36 -16.96
CA LEU A 458 12.15 -27.91 -18.32
C LEU A 458 13.09 -27.03 -19.18
N GLU A 459 14.14 -27.66 -19.71
CA GLU A 459 15.33 -27.08 -20.40
C GLU A 459 15.42 -25.57 -20.66
N SER A 460 16.22 -24.89 -19.82
CA SER A 460 16.98 -23.69 -20.19
C SER A 460 18.45 -23.80 -19.79
N CYS A 461 19.27 -24.45 -20.64
CA CYS A 461 20.73 -24.27 -20.65
C CYS A 461 21.17 -24.05 -22.11
N SER A 462 21.59 -22.83 -22.48
CA SER A 462 22.23 -22.56 -23.78
C SER A 462 23.74 -22.83 -23.71
N SER A 463 24.29 -23.53 -24.70
CA SER A 463 25.74 -23.73 -24.80
C SER A 463 26.41 -22.53 -25.44
N ALA A 464 27.32 -21.86 -24.73
CA ALA A 464 28.18 -20.84 -25.33
C ALA A 464 28.95 -21.42 -26.53
N PRO A 465 29.08 -20.70 -27.67
CA PRO A 465 29.82 -21.18 -28.81
C PRO A 465 31.29 -21.37 -28.45
N LYS A 466 31.78 -22.61 -28.54
CA LYS A 466 33.22 -22.90 -28.39
C LYS A 466 33.98 -22.11 -29.45
N ARG A 467 34.80 -21.12 -29.03
CA ARG A 467 35.87 -20.56 -29.86
C ARG A 467 36.89 -21.67 -30.15
N SER A 468 36.72 -22.35 -31.28
CA SER A 468 37.68 -23.33 -31.78
C SER A 468 39.00 -22.64 -32.15
N PRO A 469 40.14 -23.00 -31.54
CA PRO A 469 41.42 -22.40 -31.89
C PRO A 469 41.98 -23.02 -33.18
N GLY A 470 41.77 -22.33 -34.30
CA GLY A 470 42.67 -22.32 -35.45
C GLY A 470 42.75 -23.56 -36.35
N ARG A 471 42.67 -23.30 -37.66
CA ARG A 471 43.54 -23.98 -38.63
C ARG A 471 43.94 -23.01 -39.74
N ARG A 472 45.21 -22.60 -39.73
CA ARG A 472 45.86 -21.99 -40.91
C ARG A 472 45.88 -23.03 -42.02
N ALA A 473 45.34 -22.69 -43.20
CA ALA A 473 45.66 -23.37 -44.45
C ALA A 473 46.30 -22.34 -45.39
N ARG A 474 47.55 -22.60 -45.81
CA ARG A 474 48.17 -21.88 -46.93
C ARG A 474 47.71 -22.55 -48.23
N GLY A 475 47.28 -21.77 -49.21
CA GLY A 475 46.99 -22.22 -50.57
C GLY A 475 47.26 -21.10 -51.56
N ARG A 476 48.36 -21.22 -52.31
CA ARG A 476 48.76 -20.27 -53.36
C ARG A 476 48.02 -20.61 -54.67
N THR A 477 47.86 -19.57 -55.51
CA THR A 477 47.62 -19.56 -56.98
C THR A 477 46.28 -20.07 -57.54
N THR A 478 45.81 -19.59 -58.72
CA THR A 478 46.48 -18.72 -59.75
C THR A 478 45.62 -17.50 -60.20
N SER A 479 46.05 -16.80 -61.25
CA SER A 479 45.37 -15.70 -61.96
C SER A 479 44.43 -16.19 -63.07
N GLU A 480 43.39 -15.41 -63.40
CA GLU A 480 43.20 -14.87 -64.76
C GLU A 480 42.11 -13.78 -64.83
N LEU A 481 42.19 -12.91 -65.85
CA LEU A 481 41.22 -11.84 -66.15
C LEU A 481 40.21 -12.33 -67.20
N HIS A 482 38.93 -11.91 -67.14
CA HIS A 482 38.40 -10.83 -68.01
C HIS A 482 36.87 -10.59 -67.93
N ALA A 483 36.50 -9.31 -67.83
CA ALA A 483 35.56 -8.58 -68.69
C ALA A 483 34.06 -9.01 -68.87
N SER A 484 33.20 -8.13 -68.33
CA SER A 484 32.33 -7.20 -69.11
C SER A 484 30.83 -7.49 -69.29
N ARG A 485 30.10 -6.35 -69.41
CA ARG A 485 28.68 -6.10 -69.72
C ARG A 485 27.76 -6.14 -68.49
N ARG A 486 27.00 -5.07 -68.19
CA ARG A 486 26.72 -3.83 -68.94
C ARG A 486 26.61 -2.62 -68.02
#